data_AF-A0A3M0NDY4-F1
#
_entry.id   AF-A0A3M0NDY4-F1
#
_cell.length_a   1.000
_cell.length_b   1.000
_cell.length_c   1.000
_cell.angle_alpha   90.00
_cell.angle_beta   90.00
_cell.angle_gamma   90.00
#
_symmetry.space_group_name_H-M   'P 1'
#
loop_
_entity.id
_entity.type
_entity.pdbx_description
1 polymer ?
#
loop_
_entity_poly.entity_id
_entity_poly.type
_entity_poly.pdbx_seq_one_letter_code
_entity_poly.pdbx_strand_id
1 'polypeptide(L)'
;MRKQKIKEILWGIGLVAAAVFLILNQLQLLSFHLGLATIFWTVIFAVSLINSLVNHNLFGTVFSVAFLLIVYAEPLHITSIVPWTLLLATCLVYAGLHLIFAKSWHHYHTSYFFNKRQSRGWTEGEFTSTKSDFGDDNSENDERHIVINQKLSEISRYVHSQNLETVTINSTMGTTSVYLDSAKPAGDTVIINVNALMSEVAIYLPLSWQLKDNLATILGEVEINGTAKGNGPTVILRGSSRFVSISINYI
;
A
#
# COMPACT_ATOMS: atom_id res chain seq x y z
N MET A 1 4.29 -28.23 6.75
CA MET A 1 5.71 -28.63 6.85
C MET A 1 6.26 -29.31 5.56
N ARG A 2 5.81 -28.95 4.34
CA ARG A 2 6.26 -29.58 3.06
C ARG A 2 7.19 -28.71 2.18
N LYS A 3 7.35 -27.41 2.46
CA LYS A 3 8.10 -26.48 1.58
C LYS A 3 9.62 -26.67 1.59
N GLN A 4 10.22 -27.16 2.69
CA GLN A 4 11.69 -27.32 2.76
C GLN A 4 12.18 -28.54 1.98
N LYS A 5 11.49 -29.69 2.07
CA LYS A 5 11.86 -30.92 1.33
C LYS A 5 11.85 -30.74 -0.20
N ILE A 6 11.00 -29.87 -0.74
CA ILE A 6 10.91 -29.61 -2.18
C ILE A 6 12.13 -28.82 -2.67
N LYS A 7 12.62 -27.85 -1.88
CA LYS A 7 13.82 -27.08 -2.23
C LYS A 7 15.03 -28.00 -2.35
N GLU A 8 15.22 -28.88 -1.38
CA GLU A 8 16.35 -29.83 -1.34
C GLU A 8 16.30 -30.85 -2.50
N ILE A 9 15.12 -31.38 -2.82
CA ILE A 9 14.91 -32.29 -3.96
C ILE A 9 15.21 -31.60 -5.30
N LEU A 10 14.82 -30.33 -5.45
CA LEU A 10 15.07 -29.56 -6.67
C LEU A 10 16.56 -29.24 -6.86
N TRP A 11 17.27 -28.87 -5.79
CA TRP A 11 18.72 -28.70 -5.82
C TRP A 11 19.44 -29.99 -6.20
N GLY A 12 18.97 -31.13 -5.69
CA GLY A 12 19.50 -32.46 -6.04
C GLY A 12 19.29 -32.82 -7.51
N ILE A 13 18.06 -32.66 -8.03
CA ILE A 13 17.74 -32.96 -9.44
C ILE A 13 18.51 -32.05 -10.40
N GLY A 14 18.67 -30.76 -10.08
CA GLY A 14 19.46 -29.83 -10.89
C GLY A 14 20.93 -30.24 -11.00
N LEU A 15 21.52 -30.70 -9.89
CA LEU A 15 22.91 -31.20 -9.86
C LEU A 15 23.09 -32.49 -10.64
N VAL A 16 22.15 -33.44 -10.52
CA VAL A 16 22.20 -34.70 -11.26
C VAL A 16 22.03 -34.46 -12.77
N ALA A 17 21.11 -33.57 -13.17
CA ALA A 17 20.95 -33.17 -14.56
C ALA A 17 22.22 -32.50 -15.13
N ALA A 18 22.84 -31.61 -14.36
CA ALA A 18 24.11 -30.98 -14.74
C ALA A 18 25.25 -31.99 -14.91
N ALA A 19 25.35 -32.99 -14.02
CA ALA A 19 26.37 -34.03 -14.10
C ALA A 19 26.18 -34.95 -15.33
N VAL A 20 24.95 -35.41 -15.59
CA VAL A 20 24.63 -36.22 -16.79
C VAL A 20 24.92 -35.42 -18.06
N PHE A 21 24.61 -34.14 -18.09
CA PHE A 21 24.85 -33.28 -19.24
C PHE A 21 26.34 -33.00 -19.48
N LEU A 22 27.15 -32.83 -18.43
CA LEU A 22 28.61 -32.70 -18.56
C LEU A 22 29.23 -33.95 -19.20
N ILE A 23 28.74 -35.14 -18.84
CA ILE A 23 29.19 -36.42 -19.41
C ILE A 23 28.80 -36.52 -20.89
N LEU A 24 27.57 -36.11 -21.24
CA LEU A 24 27.10 -36.08 -22.63
C LEU A 24 27.87 -35.07 -23.51
N ASN A 25 28.28 -33.93 -22.93
CA ASN A 25 29.13 -32.94 -23.61
C ASN A 25 30.56 -33.48 -23.85
N GLN A 26 31.11 -34.22 -22.88
CA GLN A 26 32.44 -34.84 -23.01
C GLN A 26 32.47 -35.94 -24.09
N LEU A 27 31.31 -36.51 -24.44
CA LEU A 27 31.14 -37.48 -25.52
C LEU A 27 31.10 -36.85 -26.94
N GLN A 28 31.23 -35.52 -27.08
CA GLN A 28 31.23 -34.79 -28.37
C GLN A 28 30.05 -35.14 -29.31
N LEU A 29 28.94 -35.64 -28.77
CA LEU A 29 27.78 -36.10 -29.55
C LEU A 29 26.90 -34.96 -30.07
N LEU A 30 27.13 -33.72 -29.64
CA LEU A 30 26.40 -32.53 -30.06
C LEU A 30 27.36 -31.52 -30.67
N SER A 31 27.51 -31.62 -31.99
CA SER A 31 28.18 -30.65 -32.88
C SER A 31 27.39 -29.33 -32.97
N PHE A 32 27.01 -28.73 -31.85
CA PHE A 32 26.43 -27.40 -31.80
C PHE A 32 27.46 -26.44 -31.22
N HIS A 33 27.70 -25.35 -31.95
CA HIS A 33 28.64 -24.27 -31.63
C HIS A 33 28.13 -23.43 -30.44
N LEU A 34 27.82 -24.07 -29.32
CA LEU A 34 27.40 -23.41 -28.08
C LEU A 34 28.63 -23.33 -27.17
N GLY A 35 29.09 -22.11 -26.90
CA GLY A 35 30.21 -21.90 -25.98
C GLY A 35 29.91 -22.48 -24.60
N LEU A 36 30.90 -23.10 -23.95
CA LEU A 36 30.73 -23.69 -22.61
C LEU A 36 30.12 -22.73 -21.58
N ALA A 37 30.38 -21.42 -21.74
CA ALA A 37 29.79 -20.37 -20.93
C ALA A 37 28.26 -20.26 -21.09
N THR A 38 27.72 -20.37 -22.30
CA THR A 38 26.26 -20.27 -22.51
C THR A 38 25.56 -21.43 -21.82
N ILE A 39 26.12 -22.64 -21.92
CA ILE A 39 25.59 -23.85 -21.28
C ILE A 39 25.60 -23.72 -19.75
N PHE A 40 26.68 -23.18 -19.15
CA PHE A 40 26.71 -22.94 -17.72
C PHE A 40 25.61 -21.97 -17.26
N TRP A 41 25.45 -20.86 -17.99
CA TRP A 41 24.42 -19.87 -17.71
C TRP A 41 22.99 -20.41 -17.96
N THR A 42 22.78 -21.31 -18.91
CA THR A 42 21.45 -21.87 -19.16
C THR A 42 21.01 -22.82 -18.06
N VAL A 43 21.93 -23.61 -17.49
CA VAL A 43 21.61 -24.50 -16.37
C VAL A 43 21.22 -23.68 -15.14
N ILE A 44 21.97 -22.64 -14.79
CA ILE A 44 21.66 -21.81 -13.60
C ILE A 44 20.32 -21.07 -13.77
N PHE A 45 20.04 -20.52 -14.95
CA PHE A 45 18.75 -19.86 -15.22
C PHE A 45 17.60 -20.85 -15.38
N ALA A 46 17.83 -22.06 -15.90
CA ALA A 46 16.78 -23.09 -15.98
C ALA A 46 16.34 -23.55 -14.59
N VAL A 47 17.29 -23.78 -13.67
CA VAL A 47 16.98 -24.10 -12.26
C VAL A 47 16.25 -22.95 -11.58
N SER A 48 16.68 -21.71 -11.82
CA SER A 48 16.02 -20.50 -11.31
C SER A 48 14.57 -20.38 -11.81
N LEU A 49 14.34 -20.63 -13.11
CA LEU A 49 13.01 -20.61 -13.73
C LEU A 49 12.09 -21.64 -13.09
N ILE A 50 12.55 -22.89 -12.94
CA ILE A 50 11.76 -23.96 -12.32
C ILE A 50 11.40 -23.61 -10.88
N ASN A 51 12.38 -23.14 -10.08
CA ASN A 51 12.14 -22.74 -8.70
C ASN A 51 11.16 -21.54 -8.60
N SER A 52 11.24 -20.60 -9.53
CA SER A 52 10.32 -19.47 -9.58
C SER A 52 8.91 -19.88 -9.99
N LEU A 53 8.78 -20.84 -10.90
CA LEU A 53 7.49 -21.39 -11.34
C LEU A 53 6.81 -22.18 -10.20
N VAL A 54 7.56 -23.01 -9.47
CA VAL A 54 7.06 -23.78 -8.32
C VAL A 54 6.58 -22.86 -7.19
N ASN A 55 7.25 -21.72 -6.97
CA ASN A 55 6.89 -20.78 -5.90
C ASN A 55 5.85 -19.74 -6.34
N HIS A 56 5.29 -19.83 -7.56
CA HIS A 56 4.37 -18.84 -8.14
C HIS A 56 4.90 -17.39 -8.07
N ASN A 57 6.23 -17.22 -8.19
CA ASN A 57 6.84 -15.89 -8.15
C ASN A 57 6.92 -15.32 -9.58
N LEU A 58 5.96 -14.46 -9.93
CA LEU A 58 5.87 -13.81 -11.24
C LEU A 58 7.11 -12.99 -11.60
N PHE A 59 7.76 -12.40 -10.59
CA PHE A 59 8.98 -11.63 -10.82
C PHE A 59 10.13 -12.53 -11.29
N GLY A 60 10.37 -13.65 -10.60
CA GLY A 60 11.48 -14.52 -10.95
C GLY A 60 11.26 -15.31 -12.25
N THR A 61 10.03 -15.64 -12.62
CA THR A 61 9.76 -16.34 -13.89
C THR A 61 10.07 -15.45 -15.08
N VAL A 62 9.61 -14.21 -15.05
CA VAL A 62 9.78 -13.23 -16.11
C VAL A 62 11.26 -12.86 -16.30
N PHE A 63 11.99 -12.62 -15.20
CA PHE A 63 13.43 -12.35 -15.27
C PHE A 63 14.26 -13.56 -15.73
N SER A 64 13.94 -14.77 -15.28
CA SER A 64 14.70 -15.96 -15.66
C SER A 64 14.55 -16.29 -17.15
N VAL A 65 13.36 -16.07 -17.71
CA VAL A 65 13.12 -16.20 -19.17
C VAL A 65 13.93 -15.15 -19.94
N ALA A 66 13.99 -13.91 -19.46
CA ALA A 66 14.76 -12.84 -20.09
C ALA A 66 16.26 -13.17 -20.14
N PHE A 67 16.83 -13.69 -19.04
CA PHE A 67 18.23 -14.08 -19.03
C PHE A 67 18.53 -15.26 -19.97
N LEU A 68 17.62 -16.23 -20.11
CA LEU A 68 17.76 -17.30 -21.11
C LEU A 68 17.76 -16.75 -22.54
N LEU A 69 16.89 -15.79 -22.83
CA LEU A 69 16.85 -15.13 -24.12
C LEU A 69 18.11 -14.32 -24.44
N ILE A 70 18.77 -13.72 -23.44
CA ILE A 70 20.09 -13.08 -23.60
C ILE A 70 21.16 -14.12 -23.93
N VAL A 71 21.19 -15.24 -23.20
CA VAL A 71 22.21 -16.29 -23.39
C VAL A 71 22.06 -16.98 -24.75
N TYR A 72 20.84 -17.13 -25.26
CA TYR A 72 20.56 -17.70 -26.59
C TYR A 72 20.40 -16.65 -27.69
N ALA A 73 20.68 -15.37 -27.44
CA ALA A 73 20.50 -14.30 -28.44
C ALA A 73 21.40 -14.48 -29.68
N GLU A 74 22.64 -14.94 -29.48
CA GLU A 74 23.61 -15.24 -30.54
C GLU A 74 23.18 -16.44 -31.42
N PRO A 75 22.89 -17.64 -30.88
CA PRO A 75 22.49 -18.78 -31.70
C PRO A 75 21.13 -18.61 -32.39
N LEU A 76 20.21 -17.82 -31.83
CA LEU A 76 18.90 -17.54 -32.42
C LEU A 76 18.91 -16.45 -33.51
N HIS A 77 20.08 -15.86 -33.82
CA HIS A 77 20.21 -14.75 -34.78
C HIS A 77 19.30 -13.54 -34.47
N ILE A 78 18.98 -13.32 -33.18
CA ILE A 78 18.20 -12.16 -32.69
C ILE A 78 19.16 -11.06 -32.21
N THR A 79 20.36 -10.99 -32.80
CA THR A 79 21.44 -10.08 -32.42
C THR A 79 21.13 -8.60 -32.66
N SER A 80 20.02 -8.27 -33.33
CA SER A 80 19.54 -6.89 -33.46
C SER A 80 18.90 -6.34 -32.18
N ILE A 81 18.63 -7.17 -31.17
CA ILE A 81 18.06 -6.73 -29.89
C ILE A 81 19.19 -6.54 -28.88
N VAL A 82 19.46 -5.29 -28.51
CA VAL A 82 20.41 -4.94 -27.45
C VAL A 82 19.97 -5.59 -26.13
N PRO A 83 20.86 -6.23 -25.33
CA PRO A 83 20.47 -6.89 -24.07
C PRO A 83 19.64 -6.00 -23.12
N TRP A 84 19.90 -4.69 -23.15
CA TRP A 84 19.11 -3.68 -22.43
C TRP A 84 17.63 -3.62 -22.85
N THR A 85 17.33 -3.66 -24.16
CA THR A 85 15.93 -3.58 -24.62
C THR A 85 15.15 -4.81 -24.21
N LEU A 86 15.80 -5.97 -24.10
CA LEU A 86 15.18 -7.17 -23.58
C LEU A 86 14.83 -7.05 -22.09
N LEU A 87 15.72 -6.47 -21.28
CA LEU A 87 15.43 -6.19 -19.87
C LEU A 87 14.29 -5.17 -19.71
N LEU A 88 14.26 -4.12 -20.54
CA LEU A 88 13.20 -3.13 -20.53
C LEU A 88 11.85 -3.74 -20.95
N ALA A 89 11.82 -4.53 -22.03
CA ALA A 89 10.64 -5.24 -22.48
C ALA A 89 10.12 -6.21 -21.42
N THR A 90 11.01 -6.94 -20.76
CA THR A 90 10.71 -7.85 -19.66
C THR A 90 10.11 -7.11 -18.46
N CYS A 91 10.68 -5.96 -18.10
CA CYS A 91 10.15 -5.10 -17.05
C CYS A 91 8.73 -4.62 -17.38
N LEU A 92 8.50 -4.23 -18.64
CA LEU A 92 7.19 -3.80 -19.13
C LEU A 92 6.16 -4.94 -19.11
N VAL A 93 6.57 -6.14 -19.51
CA VAL A 93 5.74 -7.36 -19.45
C VAL A 93 5.41 -7.70 -17.99
N TYR A 94 6.37 -7.62 -17.07
CA TYR A 94 6.13 -7.80 -15.64
C TYR A 94 5.14 -6.77 -15.11
N ALA A 95 5.33 -5.48 -15.43
CA ALA A 95 4.43 -4.41 -15.00
C ALA A 95 3.02 -4.57 -15.60
N GLY A 96 2.92 -4.97 -16.86
CA GLY A 96 1.66 -5.25 -17.55
C GLY A 96 0.91 -6.44 -16.96
N LEU A 97 1.61 -7.57 -16.74
CA LEU A 97 1.06 -8.73 -16.05
C LEU A 97 0.66 -8.38 -14.61
N HIS A 98 1.51 -7.64 -13.87
CA HIS A 98 1.20 -7.18 -12.53
C HIS A 98 -0.05 -6.32 -12.52
N LEU A 99 -0.25 -5.43 -13.49
CA LEU A 99 -1.45 -4.59 -13.58
C LEU A 99 -2.70 -5.42 -13.90
N ILE A 100 -2.60 -6.40 -14.82
CA ILE A 100 -3.70 -7.30 -15.16
C ILE A 100 -4.10 -8.18 -13.96
N PHE A 101 -3.13 -8.71 -13.21
CA PHE A 101 -3.37 -9.54 -12.03
C PHE A 101 -3.67 -8.74 -10.74
N ALA A 102 -3.23 -7.48 -10.64
CA ALA A 102 -3.57 -6.59 -9.54
C ALA A 102 -5.03 -6.11 -9.63
N LYS A 103 -5.64 -6.13 -10.83
CA LYS A 103 -7.02 -5.69 -11.07
C LYS A 103 -8.10 -6.73 -10.76
N SER A 104 -7.79 -7.75 -9.95
CA SER A 104 -8.80 -8.70 -9.44
C SER A 104 -9.06 -8.56 -7.93
N TRP A 105 -8.59 -7.49 -7.28
CA TRP A 105 -8.86 -7.20 -5.86
C TRP A 105 -9.55 -5.85 -5.66
N HIS A 106 -10.19 -5.32 -6.70
CA HIS A 106 -11.20 -4.27 -6.54
C HIS A 106 -12.59 -4.90 -6.44
N HIS A 107 -12.81 -5.65 -5.36
CA HIS A 107 -14.16 -6.07 -4.95
C HIS A 107 -14.45 -5.40 -3.63
N TYR A 108 -15.21 -4.32 -3.74
CA TYR A 108 -16.05 -3.76 -2.70
C TYR A 108 -16.79 -4.93 -2.00
N HIS A 109 -16.37 -5.30 -0.79
CA HIS A 109 -17.23 -6.03 0.13
C HIS A 109 -16.75 -5.80 1.56
N THR A 110 -17.39 -4.82 2.21
CA THR A 110 -17.95 -4.98 3.55
C THR A 110 -18.09 -6.46 3.90
N SER A 111 -17.27 -6.99 4.80
CA SER A 111 -17.65 -8.20 5.54
C SER A 111 -16.96 -8.24 6.90
N TYR A 112 -17.81 -8.10 7.91
CA TYR A 112 -17.68 -8.61 9.26
C TYR A 112 -16.70 -9.78 9.40
N PHE A 113 -15.64 -9.59 10.19
CA PHE A 113 -15.01 -10.70 10.90
C PHE A 113 -14.66 -10.29 12.33
N PHE A 114 -15.48 -10.77 13.24
CA PHE A 114 -15.17 -11.00 14.64
C PHE A 114 -13.86 -11.80 14.77
N ASN A 115 -12.93 -11.34 15.60
CA ASN A 115 -12.13 -12.27 16.38
C ASN A 115 -11.77 -11.66 17.73
N LYS A 116 -12.25 -12.29 18.80
CA LYS A 116 -11.95 -11.95 20.19
C LYS A 116 -10.47 -12.16 20.46
N ARG A 117 -9.83 -11.22 21.17
CA ARG A 117 -9.05 -11.53 22.39
C ARG A 117 -8.65 -10.27 23.16
N GLN A 118 -8.92 -10.38 24.45
CA GLN A 118 -8.65 -9.45 25.54
C GLN A 118 -7.14 -9.14 25.68
N SER A 119 -6.78 -7.95 26.13
CA SER A 119 -6.41 -7.71 27.54
C SER A 119 -5.89 -6.28 27.77
N ARG A 120 -6.26 -5.76 28.95
CA ARG A 120 -5.95 -4.47 29.58
C ARG A 120 -4.45 -4.16 29.74
N GLY A 121 -4.14 -2.86 29.83
CA GLY A 121 -3.00 -2.36 30.59
C GLY A 121 -2.36 -1.11 29.97
N TRP A 122 -2.68 0.07 30.50
CA TRP A 122 -1.95 1.31 30.20
C TRP A 122 -0.71 1.38 31.08
N THR A 123 0.47 1.49 30.45
CA THR A 123 1.68 2.07 31.06
C THR A 123 2.45 2.84 30.00
N GLU A 124 3.04 3.92 30.49
CA GLU A 124 3.58 5.09 29.83
C GLU A 124 4.85 4.83 28.99
N GLY A 125 4.94 5.50 27.84
CA GLY A 125 6.22 5.79 27.17
C GLY A 125 6.77 4.76 26.19
N GLU A 126 6.20 4.61 24.99
CA GLU A 126 6.97 4.22 23.79
C GLU A 126 6.16 4.48 22.50
N PHE A 127 6.83 4.99 21.46
CA PHE A 127 6.26 5.12 20.11
C PHE A 127 6.06 3.73 19.51
N THR A 128 4.89 3.13 19.75
CA THR A 128 4.49 1.87 19.10
C THR A 128 3.25 2.10 18.25
N SER A 129 3.45 1.96 16.93
CA SER A 129 2.46 1.84 15.87
C SER A 129 1.07 1.42 16.35
N THR A 130 0.20 2.41 16.57
CA THR A 130 -1.20 2.23 16.92
C THR A 130 -1.88 1.43 15.80
N LYS A 131 -2.28 0.20 16.14
CA LYS A 131 -3.24 -0.56 15.35
C LYS A 131 -4.49 0.30 15.22
N SER A 132 -4.85 0.56 13.97
CA SER A 132 -6.05 1.25 13.58
C SER A 132 -7.24 0.33 13.83
N ASP A 133 -7.73 0.33 15.07
CA ASP A 133 -9.02 -0.27 15.41
C ASP A 133 -10.13 0.64 14.83
N PHE A 134 -10.66 0.20 13.70
CA PHE A 134 -11.93 0.66 13.13
C PHE A 134 -13.03 -0.27 13.62
N GLY A 135 -13.57 0.07 14.78
CA GLY A 135 -14.79 -0.52 15.32
C GLY A 135 -15.68 0.60 15.81
N ASP A 136 -16.85 0.71 15.17
CA ASP A 136 -18.04 1.37 15.73
C ASP A 136 -18.43 0.61 16.99
N ASP A 137 -17.87 1.02 18.12
CA ASP A 137 -18.30 0.58 19.43
C ASP A 137 -19.56 1.39 19.74
N ASN A 138 -20.73 0.75 19.69
CA ASN A 138 -21.92 1.19 20.43
C ASN A 138 -21.67 1.01 21.95
N SER A 139 -20.53 1.50 22.44
CA SER A 139 -20.34 1.90 23.82
C SER A 139 -20.65 3.38 23.82
N GLU A 140 -21.85 3.80 24.23
CA GLU A 140 -22.19 5.19 24.62
C GLU A 140 -21.13 6.21 24.20
N ASN A 141 -20.98 6.45 22.89
CA ASN A 141 -19.96 7.36 22.41
C ASN A 141 -20.48 8.71 22.84
N ASP A 142 -19.89 9.25 23.89
CA ASP A 142 -20.15 10.58 24.40
C ASP A 142 -20.28 11.49 23.17
N GLU A 143 -21.52 11.88 22.82
CA GLU A 143 -21.84 12.53 21.53
C GLU A 143 -20.98 13.80 21.34
N ARG A 144 -20.38 14.27 22.44
CA ARG A 144 -19.41 15.35 22.57
C ARG A 144 -18.06 15.09 21.92
N HIS A 145 -17.57 13.86 21.87
CA HIS A 145 -16.21 13.52 21.49
C HIS A 145 -16.16 12.50 20.35
N ILE A 146 -15.79 12.94 19.15
CA ILE A 146 -15.76 12.09 17.96
C ILE A 146 -14.33 11.85 17.51
N VAL A 147 -13.95 10.59 17.35
CA VAL A 147 -12.61 10.19 16.88
C VAL A 147 -12.71 9.49 15.53
N ILE A 148 -11.98 10.00 14.55
CA ILE A 148 -11.87 9.50 13.18
C ILE A 148 -10.41 9.13 12.97
N ASN A 149 -10.11 7.83 13.06
CA ASN A 149 -8.83 7.33 12.60
C ASN A 149 -8.95 6.97 11.11
N GLN A 150 -7.84 6.91 10.39
CA GLN A 150 -7.74 6.26 9.08
C GLN A 150 -6.28 6.01 8.74
N LYS A 151 -6.05 5.00 7.89
CA LYS A 151 -4.70 4.67 7.43
C LYS A 151 -4.79 3.98 6.09
N LEU A 152 -4.08 4.50 5.08
CA LEU A 152 -4.00 3.89 3.75
C LEU A 152 -5.37 3.65 3.10
N SER A 153 -6.32 4.53 3.39
CA SER A 153 -7.71 4.38 2.99
C SER A 153 -8.35 5.74 2.71
N GLU A 154 -9.50 5.72 2.06
CA GLU A 154 -10.38 6.86 1.91
C GLU A 154 -11.63 6.65 2.79
N ILE A 155 -12.04 7.69 3.53
CA ILE A 155 -13.23 7.64 4.37
C ILE A 155 -13.98 8.98 4.31
N SER A 156 -15.31 8.87 4.14
CA SER A 156 -16.24 9.98 4.29
C SER A 156 -17.12 9.75 5.51
N ARG A 157 -17.10 10.66 6.48
CA ARG A 157 -17.90 10.55 7.72
C ARG A 157 -18.80 11.76 7.89
N TYR A 158 -20.09 11.47 8.08
CA TYR A 158 -21.11 12.45 8.47
C TYR A 158 -21.27 12.46 9.98
N VAL A 159 -20.93 13.59 10.59
CA VAL A 159 -20.98 13.78 12.03
C VAL A 159 -22.40 14.20 12.44
N HIS A 160 -23.09 13.28 13.09
CA HIS A 160 -24.41 13.51 13.67
C HIS A 160 -24.27 13.54 15.20
N SER A 161 -24.13 14.73 15.77
CA SER A 161 -24.04 14.93 17.21
C SER A 161 -24.96 16.07 17.64
N GLN A 162 -25.64 15.91 18.77
CA GLN A 162 -26.49 16.98 19.34
C GLN A 162 -25.72 17.90 20.29
N ASN A 163 -24.54 17.49 20.77
CA ASN A 163 -23.73 18.23 21.74
C ASN A 163 -22.25 18.11 21.40
N LEU A 164 -21.82 18.52 20.21
CA LEU A 164 -20.43 18.35 19.78
C LEU A 164 -19.48 19.31 20.50
N GLU A 165 -18.42 18.76 21.11
CA GLU A 165 -17.33 19.53 21.74
C GLU A 165 -16.01 19.36 20.98
N THR A 166 -15.64 18.11 20.67
CA THR A 166 -14.34 17.79 20.07
C THR A 166 -14.46 16.77 18.94
N VAL A 167 -13.78 17.04 17.83
CA VAL A 167 -13.55 16.09 16.74
C VAL A 167 -12.06 15.87 16.58
N THR A 168 -11.61 14.62 16.62
CA THR A 168 -10.21 14.25 16.40
C THR A 168 -10.08 13.46 15.12
N ILE A 169 -9.29 13.96 14.18
CA ILE A 169 -9.04 13.38 12.87
C ILE A 169 -7.57 12.96 12.81
N ASN A 170 -7.34 11.65 12.83
CA ASN A 170 -6.02 11.07 12.63
C ASN A 170 -5.98 10.44 11.24
N SER A 171 -5.25 11.07 10.31
CA SER A 171 -5.10 10.59 8.93
C SER A 171 -3.66 10.27 8.59
N THR A 172 -3.43 9.09 8.01
CA THR A 172 -2.09 8.68 7.57
C THR A 172 -2.19 8.05 6.19
N MET A 173 -1.56 8.71 5.21
CA MET A 173 -1.43 8.25 3.84
C MET A 173 -2.78 7.86 3.22
N GLY A 174 -3.78 8.74 3.35
CA GLY A 174 -5.16 8.50 2.92
C GLY A 174 -5.99 9.78 2.76
N THR A 175 -7.28 9.62 2.48
CA THR A 175 -8.20 10.74 2.20
C THR A 175 -9.33 10.83 3.23
N THR A 176 -9.32 11.99 3.90
CA THR A 176 -10.21 12.63 4.86
C THR A 176 -11.44 13.35 4.37
N SER A 177 -12.68 12.86 4.44
CA SER A 177 -13.85 13.73 4.25
C SER A 177 -14.74 13.75 5.50
N VAL A 178 -14.86 14.90 6.17
CA VAL A 178 -15.70 15.05 7.38
C VAL A 178 -16.77 16.10 7.15
N TYR A 179 -18.03 15.69 7.29
CA TYR A 179 -19.20 16.56 7.16
C TYR A 179 -19.79 16.89 8.53
N LEU A 180 -19.86 18.19 8.86
CA LEU A 180 -20.37 18.71 10.13
C LEU A 180 -21.68 19.50 9.98
N ASP A 181 -22.31 19.44 8.81
CA ASP A 181 -23.60 20.10 8.49
C ASP A 181 -24.74 19.70 9.43
N SER A 182 -24.76 18.43 9.84
CA SER A 182 -25.78 17.87 10.72
C SER A 182 -25.41 17.91 12.20
N ALA A 183 -24.26 18.51 12.55
CA ALA A 183 -23.76 18.56 13.91
C ALA A 183 -24.26 19.83 14.64
N LYS A 184 -24.64 19.68 15.91
CA LYS A 184 -24.93 20.80 16.80
C LYS A 184 -23.82 20.95 17.84
N PRO A 185 -23.30 22.17 18.03
CA PRO A 185 -22.27 22.41 19.04
C PRO A 185 -22.87 22.30 20.45
N ALA A 186 -22.10 21.79 21.42
CA ALA A 186 -22.50 21.80 22.83
C ALA A 186 -22.48 23.20 23.46
N GLY A 187 -21.74 24.14 22.85
CA GLY A 187 -21.57 25.51 23.35
C GLY A 187 -20.98 26.44 22.30
N ASP A 188 -20.30 27.50 22.75
CA ASP A 188 -19.77 28.55 21.87
C ASP A 188 -18.48 28.15 21.14
N THR A 189 -17.85 27.03 21.52
CA THR A 189 -16.60 26.56 20.93
C THR A 189 -16.64 25.08 20.57
N VAL A 190 -16.08 24.75 19.42
CA VAL A 190 -15.88 23.36 18.95
C VAL A 190 -14.42 23.19 18.60
N ILE A 191 -13.79 22.12 19.07
CA ILE A 191 -12.37 21.86 18.85
C ILE A 191 -12.24 20.78 17.79
N ILE A 192 -11.48 21.05 16.73
CA ILE A 192 -11.14 20.05 15.72
C ILE A 192 -9.62 19.82 15.77
N ASN A 193 -9.23 18.65 16.26
CA ASN A 193 -7.84 18.20 16.28
C ASN A 193 -7.51 17.45 15.00
N VAL A 194 -6.60 17.96 14.17
CA VAL A 194 -6.17 17.32 12.92
C VAL A 194 -4.72 16.88 13.04
N ASN A 195 -4.51 15.56 13.03
CA ASN A 195 -3.19 14.94 12.93
C ASN A 195 -3.11 14.18 11.60
N ALA A 196 -2.56 14.84 10.59
CA ALA A 196 -2.49 14.27 9.25
C ALA A 196 -1.04 14.10 8.77
N LEU A 197 -0.73 12.96 8.18
CA LEU A 197 0.58 12.67 7.58
C LEU A 197 0.40 12.17 6.16
N MET A 198 1.00 12.82 5.16
CA MET A 198 0.95 12.40 3.75
C MET A 198 -0.49 12.17 3.25
N SER A 199 -1.43 13.02 3.69
CA SER A 199 -2.87 12.77 3.53
C SER A 199 -3.58 13.97 2.91
N GLU A 200 -4.79 13.74 2.41
CA GLU A 200 -5.73 14.79 2.04
C GLU A 200 -6.84 14.84 3.08
N VAL A 201 -7.21 16.04 3.56
CA VAL A 201 -8.26 16.23 4.57
C VAL A 201 -9.20 17.36 4.16
N ALA A 202 -10.41 17.01 3.76
CA ALA A 202 -11.54 17.90 3.52
C ALA A 202 -12.47 17.95 4.75
N ILE A 203 -12.70 19.15 5.27
CA ILE A 203 -13.63 19.42 6.37
C ILE A 203 -14.74 20.33 5.84
N TYR A 204 -15.98 19.88 5.95
CA TYR A 204 -17.16 20.63 5.55
C TYR A 204 -17.86 21.20 6.78
N LEU A 205 -17.84 22.53 6.90
CA LEU A 205 -18.39 23.27 8.04
C LEU A 205 -19.72 23.95 7.67
N PRO A 206 -20.68 24.04 8.60
CA PRO A 206 -21.86 24.88 8.41
C PRO A 206 -21.47 26.36 8.23
N LEU A 207 -22.15 27.06 7.31
CA LEU A 207 -21.99 28.51 7.11
C LEU A 207 -22.16 29.37 8.38
N SER A 208 -22.83 28.86 9.40
CA SER A 208 -23.05 29.59 10.66
C SER A 208 -21.84 29.60 11.59
N TRP A 209 -20.88 28.68 11.41
CA TRP A 209 -19.75 28.48 12.32
C TRP A 209 -18.56 29.36 11.93
N GLN A 210 -17.81 29.88 12.91
CA GLN A 210 -16.64 30.73 12.67
C GLN A 210 -15.36 29.93 12.81
N LEU A 211 -14.48 29.94 11.80
CA LEU A 211 -13.22 29.21 11.85
C LEU A 211 -12.09 30.05 12.44
N LYS A 212 -11.37 29.48 13.42
CA LYS A 212 -10.08 29.94 13.90
C LYS A 212 -9.02 28.88 13.61
N ASP A 213 -8.16 29.17 12.63
CA ASP A 213 -7.07 28.28 12.26
C ASP A 213 -5.84 28.46 13.17
N ASN A 214 -5.50 27.39 13.89
CA ASN A 214 -4.30 27.25 14.70
C ASN A 214 -3.53 25.96 14.33
N LEU A 215 -3.62 25.50 13.07
CA LEU A 215 -2.89 24.30 12.63
C LEU A 215 -1.40 24.57 12.45
N ALA A 216 -0.59 23.63 12.93
CA ALA A 216 0.83 23.56 12.61
C ALA A 216 1.02 22.65 11.39
N THR A 217 1.20 23.23 10.21
CA THR A 217 1.41 22.50 8.96
C THR A 217 2.85 22.60 8.48
N ILE A 218 3.47 21.47 8.18
CA ILE A 218 4.82 21.39 7.60
C ILE A 218 4.71 20.77 6.21
N LEU A 219 5.16 21.50 5.18
CA LEU A 219 5.11 21.06 3.78
C LEU A 219 3.71 20.62 3.37
N GLY A 220 2.74 21.52 3.49
CA GLY A 220 1.35 21.26 3.12
C GLY A 220 0.60 22.55 2.86
N GLU A 221 -0.58 22.43 2.27
CA GLU A 221 -1.45 23.56 1.95
C GLU A 221 -2.72 23.47 2.82
N VAL A 222 -3.17 24.63 3.30
CA VAL A 222 -4.45 24.78 3.99
C VAL A 222 -5.27 25.77 3.19
N GLU A 223 -6.30 25.29 2.52
CA GLU A 223 -7.22 26.10 1.71
C GLU A 223 -8.52 26.31 2.48
N ILE A 224 -8.99 27.56 2.56
CA ILE A 224 -10.26 27.91 3.20
C ILE A 224 -11.19 28.46 2.12
N ASN A 225 -12.16 27.65 1.73
CA ASN A 225 -13.12 27.93 0.68
C ASN A 225 -14.43 28.45 1.29
N GLY A 226 -14.55 29.77 1.32
CA GLY A 226 -15.73 30.50 1.76
C GLY A 226 -15.53 31.28 3.05
N THR A 227 -16.61 31.91 3.51
CA THR A 227 -16.62 32.71 4.74
C THR A 227 -17.85 32.38 5.57
N ALA A 228 -17.66 32.38 6.89
CA ALA A 228 -18.74 32.26 7.84
C ALA A 228 -19.74 33.42 7.66
N LYS A 229 -21.03 33.12 7.63
CA LYS A 229 -22.13 34.08 7.46
C LYS A 229 -23.05 34.14 8.70
N GLY A 230 -22.55 33.80 9.88
CA GLY A 230 -23.33 33.80 11.11
C GLY A 230 -22.53 34.04 12.39
N ASN A 231 -23.27 34.23 13.49
CA ASN A 231 -22.75 34.34 14.85
C ASN A 231 -22.81 32.99 15.59
N GLY A 232 -22.55 31.89 14.88
CA GLY A 232 -22.49 30.56 15.49
C GLY A 232 -21.20 30.32 16.26
N PRO A 233 -20.95 29.06 16.68
CA PRO A 233 -19.79 28.71 17.49
C PRO A 233 -18.47 28.99 16.77
N THR A 234 -17.41 29.22 17.56
CA THR A 234 -16.04 29.30 17.07
C THR A 234 -15.40 27.90 17.01
N VAL A 235 -15.06 27.46 15.82
CA VAL A 235 -14.31 26.25 15.53
C VAL A 235 -12.82 26.54 15.66
N ILE A 236 -12.14 25.87 16.60
CA ILE A 236 -10.70 25.96 16.75
C ILE A 236 -10.06 24.75 16.08
N LEU A 237 -9.43 24.98 14.94
CA LEU A 237 -8.68 23.98 14.20
C LEU A 237 -7.26 23.93 14.76
N ARG A 238 -6.83 22.79 15.31
CA ARG A 238 -5.51 22.64 15.92
C ARG A 238 -4.94 21.24 15.68
N GLY A 239 -3.64 21.07 15.90
CA GLY A 239 -2.95 19.80 15.66
C GLY A 239 -1.72 19.98 14.78
N SER A 240 -1.07 18.86 14.48
CA SER A 240 0.16 18.85 13.69
C SER A 240 -0.04 18.04 12.43
N SER A 241 0.21 18.65 11.27
CA SER A 241 0.08 17.98 9.98
C SER A 241 1.34 18.14 9.11
N ARG A 242 1.67 17.10 8.35
CA ARG A 242 2.89 17.05 7.52
C ARG A 242 2.59 16.45 6.14
N PHE A 243 3.12 17.05 5.07
CA PHE A 243 2.89 16.55 3.69
C PHE A 243 1.40 16.41 3.39
N VAL A 244 0.60 17.41 3.72
CA VAL A 244 -0.86 17.33 3.72
C VAL A 244 -1.47 18.36 2.77
N SER A 245 -2.62 18.04 2.19
CA SER A 245 -3.54 19.04 1.65
C SER A 245 -4.78 19.09 2.54
N ILE A 246 -5.06 20.23 3.17
CA ILE A 246 -6.24 20.42 4.02
C ILE A 246 -7.15 21.43 3.35
N SER A 247 -8.39 21.06 3.06
CA SER A 247 -9.41 21.98 2.54
C SER A 247 -10.55 22.14 3.55
N ILE A 248 -10.90 23.38 3.86
CA ILE A 248 -12.06 23.72 4.68
C ILE A 248 -13.09 24.35 3.76
N ASN A 249 -14.24 23.70 3.61
CA ASN A 249 -15.31 24.14 2.72
C ASN A 249 -16.55 24.50 3.56
N TYR A 250 -17.04 25.72 3.39
CA TYR A 250 -18.32 26.10 4.00
C TYR A 250 -19.49 25.60 3.16
N ILE A 251 -20.46 24.93 3.81
CA ILE A 251 -21.69 24.40 3.20
C ILE A 251 -22.95 24.88 3.94
#